data_AF-A0A653S6Z0-F1
#
_entry.id   AF-A0A653S6Z0-F1
#
_cell.length_a   1.000
_cell.length_b   1.000
_cell.length_c   1.000
_cell.angle_alpha   90.00
_cell.angle_beta   90.00
_cell.angle_gamma   90.00
#
_symmetry.space_group_name_H-M   'P 1'
#
loop_
_entity.id
_entity.type
_entity.pdbx_description
1 polymer ?
#
loop_
_entity_poly.entity_id
_entity_poly.type
_entity_poly.pdbx_seq_one_letter_code
_entity_poly.pdbx_strand_id
1 'polypeptide(L)'
;MDNPIGNRALASNELRLARWMLEHGTPEASAFLPQLELAEVTSWKCPCGCASINFQIQGQPLPPAGVHILGDYFVGEGNEVSGAFIFESGGLLSGIEFYSLGGEALRFLPSIEELRPFESGR
;
A
#
# COMPACT_ATOMS: atom_id res chain seq x y z
N MET A 1 23.92 9.17 6.06
CA MET A 1 23.04 8.83 4.92
C MET A 1 22.88 7.33 4.97
N ASP A 2 22.03 6.85 5.87
CA ASP A 2 21.82 5.42 6.06
C ASP A 2 20.82 4.96 4.99
N ASN A 3 21.35 4.43 3.90
CA ASN A 3 20.58 3.54 3.05
C ASN A 3 20.48 2.23 3.85
N PRO A 4 19.31 1.85 4.40
CA PRO A 4 19.24 0.63 5.19
C PRO A 4 19.56 -0.55 4.27
N ILE A 5 20.51 -1.38 4.68
CA ILE A 5 21.03 -2.58 3.99
C ILE A 5 19.94 -3.68 3.82
N GLY A 6 18.65 -3.34 3.85
CA GLY A 6 17.56 -4.31 3.99
C GLY A 6 16.30 -4.06 3.17
N ASN A 7 16.30 -3.07 2.27
CA ASN A 7 15.19 -2.93 1.33
C ASN A 7 15.28 -4.01 0.25
N ARG A 8 14.12 -4.47 -0.23
CA ARG A 8 14.05 -5.44 -1.32
C ARG A 8 13.14 -4.96 -2.43
N ALA A 9 13.37 -5.45 -3.64
CA ALA A 9 12.41 -5.29 -4.73
C ALA A 9 11.02 -5.82 -4.32
N LEU A 10 9.97 -5.17 -4.83
CA LEU A 10 8.61 -5.68 -4.71
C LEU A 10 8.52 -7.08 -5.33
N ALA A 11 7.87 -8.00 -4.62
CA ALA A 11 7.52 -9.28 -5.19
C ALA A 11 6.41 -9.09 -6.24
N SER A 12 6.26 -10.05 -7.17
CA SER A 12 5.32 -9.93 -8.29
C SER A 12 3.87 -9.71 -7.85
N ASN A 13 3.46 -10.25 -6.69
CA ASN A 13 2.14 -10.03 -6.10
C ASN A 13 1.99 -8.63 -5.49
N GLU A 14 3.01 -8.12 -4.79
CA GLU A 14 3.04 -6.77 -4.23
C GLU A 14 2.97 -5.71 -5.32
N LEU A 15 3.77 -5.89 -6.37
CA LEU A 15 3.77 -4.98 -7.52
C LEU A 15 2.41 -4.97 -8.22
N ARG A 16 1.82 -6.14 -8.43
CA ARG A 16 0.50 -6.29 -9.05
C ARG A 16 -0.59 -5.62 -8.20
N LEU A 17 -0.57 -5.85 -6.89
CA LEU A 17 -1.52 -5.25 -5.97
C LEU A 17 -1.40 -3.73 -5.94
N ALA A 18 -0.19 -3.20 -5.72
CA ALA A 18 0.07 -1.77 -5.68
C ALA A 18 -0.32 -1.08 -6.99
N ARG A 19 0.02 -1.68 -8.14
CA ARG A 19 -0.35 -1.18 -9.47
C ARG A 19 -1.87 -1.09 -9.60
N TRP A 20 -2.57 -2.17 -9.29
CA TRP A 20 -4.03 -2.21 -9.39
C TRP A 20 -4.68 -1.15 -8.48
N MET A 21 -4.18 -1.00 -7.25
CA MET A 21 -4.64 0.02 -6.29
C MET A 21 -4.37 1.46 -6.75
N LEU A 22 -3.32 1.72 -7.53
CA LEU A 22 -3.08 3.05 -8.13
C LEU A 22 -3.94 3.28 -9.37
N GLU A 23 -4.16 2.26 -10.19
CA GLU A 23 -4.96 2.34 -11.41
C GLU A 23 -6.46 2.53 -11.12
N HIS A 24 -6.94 2.03 -9.98
CA HIS A 24 -8.34 2.13 -9.54
C HIS A 24 -8.55 3.11 -8.38
N GLY A 25 -7.51 3.86 -8.02
CA GLY A 25 -7.51 4.81 -6.92
C GLY A 25 -8.17 6.14 -7.29
N THR A 26 -7.78 7.19 -6.59
CA THR A 26 -8.15 8.56 -6.92
C THR A 26 -7.56 8.97 -8.28
N PRO A 27 -8.09 10.00 -8.96
CA PRO A 27 -7.59 10.43 -10.26
C PRO A 27 -6.07 10.72 -10.28
N GLU A 28 -5.53 11.26 -9.19
CA GLU A 28 -4.12 11.55 -9.02
C GLU A 28 -3.23 10.32 -8.75
N ALA A 29 -3.79 9.20 -8.30
CA ALA A 29 -3.05 8.00 -7.94
C ALA A 29 -2.21 7.44 -9.10
N SER A 30 -2.74 7.48 -10.32
CA SER A 30 -2.02 7.07 -11.53
C SER A 30 -0.70 7.81 -11.77
N ALA A 31 -0.53 9.02 -11.23
CA ALA A 31 0.71 9.78 -11.34
C ALA A 31 1.89 9.14 -10.57
N PHE A 32 1.61 8.20 -9.66
CA PHE A 32 2.61 7.50 -8.86
C PHE A 32 3.07 6.18 -9.50
N LEU A 33 2.49 5.75 -10.62
CA LEU A 33 2.93 4.55 -11.34
C LEU A 33 4.42 4.56 -11.72
N PRO A 34 5.04 5.68 -12.15
CA PRO A 34 6.48 5.73 -12.38
C PRO A 34 7.31 5.54 -11.10
N GLN A 35 6.80 5.99 -9.94
CA GLN A 35 7.49 5.76 -8.66
C GLN A 35 7.43 4.28 -8.26
N LEU A 36 6.33 3.60 -8.56
CA LEU A 36 6.17 2.17 -8.27
C LEU A 36 7.24 1.31 -8.97
N GLU A 37 7.73 1.72 -10.13
CA GLU A 37 8.82 1.04 -10.85
C GLU A 37 10.18 1.15 -10.13
N LEU A 38 10.34 2.18 -9.30
CA LEU A 38 11.54 2.47 -8.51
C LEU A 38 11.34 2.18 -7.01
N ALA A 39 10.20 1.61 -6.64
CA ALA A 39 9.86 1.34 -5.26
C ALA A 39 10.58 0.09 -4.74
N GLU A 40 10.99 0.13 -3.49
CA GLU A 40 11.46 -1.01 -2.73
C GLU A 40 10.63 -1.16 -1.47
N VAL A 41 10.41 -2.40 -1.04
CA VAL A 41 9.77 -2.71 0.24
C VAL A 41 10.82 -2.61 1.34
N THR A 42 10.53 -1.77 2.34
CA THR A 42 11.38 -1.64 3.53
C THR A 42 11.32 -2.89 4.39
N SER A 43 12.30 -3.06 5.28
CA SER A 43 12.31 -4.15 6.26
C SER A 43 11.27 -4.01 7.38
N TRP A 44 10.52 -2.89 7.40
CA TRP A 44 9.49 -2.65 8.40
C TRP A 44 8.35 -3.67 8.30
N LYS A 45 7.80 -4.03 9.46
CA LYS A 45 6.65 -4.92 9.61
C LYS A 45 5.67 -4.31 10.60
N CYS A 46 4.37 -4.39 10.33
CA CYS A 46 3.38 -3.95 11.30
C CYS A 46 3.53 -4.76 12.60
N PRO A 47 3.63 -4.10 13.77
CA PRO A 47 3.66 -4.81 15.05
C PRO A 47 2.37 -5.59 15.33
N CYS A 48 1.28 -5.23 14.64
CA CYS A 48 0.01 -5.94 14.67
C CYS A 48 0.01 -7.28 13.91
N GLY A 49 1.04 -7.55 13.10
CA GLY A 49 1.15 -8.77 12.28
C GLY A 49 0.36 -8.74 10.97
N CYS A 50 -0.21 -7.60 10.57
CA CYS A 50 -0.85 -7.47 9.27
C CYS A 50 0.19 -7.40 8.12
N ALA A 51 -0.30 -7.58 6.90
CA ALA A 51 0.49 -7.57 5.68
C ALA A 51 0.91 -6.15 5.20
N SER A 52 0.77 -5.11 6.03
CA SER A 52 1.16 -3.75 5.64
C SER A 52 2.64 -3.68 5.28
N ILE A 53 2.93 -2.92 4.22
CA ILE A 53 4.29 -2.73 3.71
C ILE A 53 4.53 -1.25 3.46
N ASN A 54 5.73 -0.78 3.82
CA ASN A 54 6.18 0.57 3.51
C ASN A 54 7.15 0.52 2.34
N PHE A 55 7.05 1.52 1.47
CA PHE A 55 7.91 1.72 0.32
C PHE A 55 9.00 2.75 0.60
N GLN A 56 10.15 2.55 -0.03
CA GLN A 56 11.18 3.55 -0.22
C GLN A 56 11.44 3.69 -1.72
N ILE A 57 11.38 4.92 -2.24
CA ILE A 57 11.67 5.17 -3.65
C ILE A 57 13.17 5.35 -3.83
N GLN A 58 13.76 4.60 -4.77
CA GLN A 58 15.19 4.68 -5.05
C GLN A 58 15.60 6.09 -5.46
N GLY A 59 16.68 6.59 -4.86
CA GLY A 59 17.22 7.92 -5.13
C GLY A 59 16.42 9.08 -4.53
N GLN A 60 15.34 8.81 -3.78
CA GLN A 60 14.56 9.82 -3.08
C GLN A 60 14.90 9.83 -1.57
N PRO A 61 14.73 10.97 -0.88
CA PRO A 61 14.83 11.01 0.58
C PRO A 61 13.71 10.17 1.23
N LEU A 62 13.83 9.95 2.55
CA LEU A 62 12.72 9.41 3.32
C LEU A 62 11.52 10.35 3.22
N PRO A 63 10.29 9.83 3.02
CA PRO A 63 9.10 10.66 3.00
C PRO A 63 8.91 11.35 4.36
N PRO A 64 8.35 12.58 4.37
CA PRO A 64 7.97 13.23 5.63
C PRO A 64 6.87 12.46 6.34
N ALA A 65 6.57 12.82 7.59
CA ALA A 65 5.40 12.28 8.28
C ALA A 65 4.11 12.81 7.62
N GLY A 66 3.18 11.90 7.34
CA GLY A 66 1.92 12.22 6.68
C GLY A 66 1.32 10.99 6.03
N VAL A 67 0.02 11.06 5.74
CA VAL A 67 -0.71 10.05 4.97
C VAL A 67 -1.68 10.79 4.07
N HIS A 68 -1.48 10.65 2.76
CA HIS A 68 -2.43 11.05 1.74
C HIS A 68 -2.87 9.81 0.97
N ILE A 69 -4.15 9.44 1.13
CA ILE A 69 -4.71 8.22 0.56
C ILE A 69 -4.90 8.42 -0.94
N LEU A 70 -4.24 7.57 -1.72
CA LEU A 70 -4.34 7.50 -3.18
C LEU A 70 -5.40 6.48 -3.62
N GLY A 71 -5.83 5.58 -2.74
CA GLY A 71 -6.91 4.64 -3.01
C GLY A 71 -7.24 3.84 -1.77
N ASP A 72 -8.52 3.61 -1.53
CA ASP A 72 -9.05 2.88 -0.37
C ASP A 72 -10.00 1.78 -0.84
N TYR A 73 -9.91 0.62 -0.20
CA TYR A 73 -10.48 -0.63 -0.68
C TYR A 73 -10.95 -1.48 0.48
N PHE A 74 -12.06 -2.17 0.30
CA PHE A 74 -12.41 -3.34 1.08
C PHE A 74 -11.68 -4.58 0.54
N VAL A 75 -11.33 -5.47 1.44
CA VAL A 75 -10.73 -6.78 1.16
C VAL A 75 -11.61 -7.86 1.79
N GLY A 76 -11.96 -8.87 0.99
CA GLY A 76 -12.79 -10.00 1.43
C GLY A 76 -14.30 -9.74 1.34
N GLU A 77 -15.10 -10.67 1.89
CA GLU A 77 -16.57 -10.67 1.83
C GLU A 77 -17.22 -10.94 3.20
N GLY A 78 -18.49 -10.55 3.35
CA GLY A 78 -19.29 -10.89 4.53
C GLY A 78 -18.84 -10.19 5.82
N ASN A 79 -18.61 -10.97 6.88
CA ASN A 79 -18.23 -10.46 8.21
C ASN A 79 -16.71 -10.43 8.45
N GLU A 80 -15.91 -10.91 7.50
CA GLU A 80 -14.43 -10.95 7.58
C GLU A 80 -13.82 -9.90 6.66
N VAL A 81 -14.40 -8.69 6.68
CA VAL A 81 -13.95 -7.59 5.83
C VAL A 81 -12.78 -6.89 6.51
N SER A 82 -11.68 -6.74 5.78
CA SER A 82 -10.61 -5.82 6.12
C SER A 82 -10.65 -4.63 5.16
N GLY A 83 -10.01 -3.53 5.54
CA GLY A 83 -9.73 -2.43 4.64
C GLY A 83 -8.26 -2.42 4.24
N ALA A 84 -7.99 -1.88 3.06
CA ALA A 84 -6.65 -1.67 2.53
C ALA A 84 -6.59 -0.31 1.83
N PHE A 85 -5.59 0.49 2.14
CA PHE A 85 -5.35 1.74 1.42
C PHE A 85 -3.90 1.84 0.95
N ILE A 86 -3.71 2.46 -0.21
CA ILE A 86 -2.40 2.85 -0.76
C ILE A 86 -2.23 4.36 -0.58
N PHE A 87 -1.04 4.80 -0.15
CA PHE A 87 -0.85 6.19 0.22
C PHE A 87 0.52 6.74 -0.18
N GLU A 88 0.57 8.06 -0.28
CA GLU A 88 1.78 8.85 -0.38
C GLU A 88 1.99 9.70 0.86
N SER A 89 3.23 10.17 1.03
CA SER A 89 3.54 11.26 1.93
C SER A 89 4.57 12.20 1.30
N GLY A 90 4.25 13.49 1.25
CA GLY A 90 5.12 14.52 0.69
C GLY A 90 5.43 14.35 -0.80
N GLY A 91 4.51 13.74 -1.56
CA GLY A 91 4.67 13.46 -2.99
C GLY A 91 5.45 12.17 -3.27
N LEU A 92 5.72 11.34 -2.26
CA LEU A 92 6.41 10.07 -2.40
C LEU A 92 5.50 8.90 -2.04
N LEU A 93 5.36 7.95 -2.96
CA LEU A 93 4.61 6.70 -2.74
C LEU A 93 5.21 5.97 -1.54
N SER A 94 4.39 5.77 -0.50
CA SER A 94 4.88 5.47 0.85
C SER A 94 4.49 4.08 1.36
N GLY A 95 3.40 3.49 0.90
CA GLY A 95 3.07 2.13 1.31
C GLY A 95 1.64 1.69 1.02
N ILE A 96 1.35 0.47 1.49
CA ILE A 96 0.00 -0.10 1.59
C ILE A 96 -0.24 -0.43 3.05
N GLU A 97 -1.35 0.06 3.60
CA GLU A 97 -1.81 -0.29 4.94
C GLU A 97 -3.05 -1.16 4.89
N PHE A 98 -3.06 -2.21 5.71
CA PHE A 98 -4.22 -3.05 5.99
C PHE A 98 -4.72 -2.79 7.40
N TYR A 99 -6.03 -2.63 7.53
CA TYR A 99 -6.72 -2.44 8.80
C TYR A 99 -7.91 -3.40 8.90
N SER A 100 -8.19 -3.93 10.08
CA SER A 100 -9.35 -4.80 10.29
C SER A 100 -10.61 -3.95 10.49
N LEU A 101 -11.71 -4.31 9.83
CA LEU A 101 -13.04 -3.74 10.07
C LEU A 101 -13.91 -4.67 10.94
N GLY A 102 -13.29 -5.69 11.52
CA GLY A 102 -13.91 -6.74 12.31
C GLY A 102 -13.14 -8.05 12.11
N GLY A 103 -12.66 -8.67 13.19
CA GLY A 103 -11.91 -9.93 13.12
C GLY A 103 -10.39 -9.78 13.19
N GLU A 104 -9.66 -10.80 12.74
CA GLU A 104 -8.19 -10.79 12.76
C GLU A 104 -7.60 -9.88 11.68
N ALA A 105 -6.38 -9.39 11.93
CA ALA A 105 -5.63 -8.63 10.94
C ALA A 105 -5.24 -9.52 9.75
N LEU A 106 -5.39 -8.99 8.54
CA LEU A 106 -5.00 -9.67 7.31
C LEU A 106 -3.49 -9.93 7.29
N ARG A 107 -3.07 -11.19 7.46
CA ARG A 107 -1.64 -11.57 7.59
C ARG A 107 -0.95 -11.83 6.24
N PHE A 108 -1.73 -11.95 5.17
CA PHE A 108 -1.26 -12.24 3.82
C PHE A 108 -1.76 -11.17 2.86
N LEU A 109 -0.98 -10.89 1.82
CA LEU A 109 -1.42 -9.97 0.78
C LEU A 109 -2.59 -10.59 0.01
N PRO A 110 -3.70 -9.86 -0.17
CA PRO A 110 -4.83 -10.35 -0.95
C PRO A 110 -4.48 -10.34 -2.44
N SER A 111 -5.23 -11.14 -3.18
CA SER A 111 -5.29 -11.04 -4.63
C SER A 111 -6.08 -9.79 -5.05
N ILE A 112 -5.87 -9.31 -6.28
CA ILE A 112 -6.58 -8.11 -6.77
C ILE A 112 -8.09 -8.38 -6.94
N GLU A 113 -8.46 -9.65 -7.11
CA GLU A 113 -9.84 -10.12 -7.23
C GLU A 113 -10.60 -10.00 -5.89
N GLU A 114 -9.90 -9.90 -4.76
CA GLU A 114 -10.47 -9.72 -3.44
C GLU A 114 -10.67 -8.23 -3.07
N LEU A 115 -10.13 -7.31 -3.88
CA LEU A 115 -10.26 -5.86 -3.64
C LEU A 115 -11.54 -5.30 -4.25
N ARG A 116 -12.22 -4.47 -3.47
CA ARG A 116 -13.39 -3.70 -3.90
C ARG A 116 -13.21 -2.24 -3.51
N PRO A 117 -13.31 -1.27 -4.43
CA PRO A 117 -13.17 0.14 -4.09
C PRO A 117 -14.07 0.54 -2.93
N PHE A 118 -13.51 1.25 -1.95
CA PHE A 118 -14.29 1.89 -0.89
C PHE A 118 -14.89 3.16 -1.49
N GLU A 119 -16.16 3.11 -1.91
CA GLU A 119 -16.88 4.31 -2.33
C GLU A 119 -17.21 5.15 -1.09
N SER A 120 -16.23 5.94 -0.61
CA SER A 120 -16.56 7.06 0.25
C SER A 120 -17.32 8.07 -0.63
N GLY A 121 -18.60 8.28 -0.32
CA GLY A 121 -19.59 8.88 -1.20
C GLY A 121 -19.11 10.08 -2.03
N ARG A 122 -19.46 10.06 -3.32
CA ARG A 122 -19.55 11.26 -4.16
C ARG A 122 -20.46 12.32 -3.53
#